data_AF-A0A380HBA0-F1
#
_entry.id   AF-A0A380HBA0-F1
#
_cell.length_a   1.000
_cell.length_b   1.000
_cell.length_c   1.000
_cell.angle_alpha   90.00
_cell.angle_beta   90.00
_cell.angle_gamma   90.00
#
_symmetry.space_group_name_H-M   'P 1'
#
loop_
_entity.id
_entity.type
_entity.pdbx_description
1 polymer ?
#
loop_
_entity_poly.entity_id
_entity_poly.type
_entity_poly.pdbx_seq_one_letter_code
_entity_poly.pdbx_strand_id
1 'polypeptide(L)'
;MFGRDEDQQLTLIKSLISKLHDKVKILDYTKNPLTEFKTSKASLLTSKYEGFGLTIIESIEMGCPALSYNIPYSPSEIIKNGENGYLIEENNIDSLS
;
A
#
# COMPACT_ATOMS: atom_id res chain seq x y z
N MET A 1 -5.13 7.64 -1.06
CA MET A 1 -4.59 7.05 0.17
C MET A 1 -5.64 7.16 1.26
N PHE A 2 -5.90 6.07 1.99
CA PHE A 2 -6.84 6.01 3.11
C PHE A 2 -6.08 5.72 4.40
N GLY A 3 -6.60 6.18 5.54
CA GLY A 3 -6.02 5.88 6.84
C GLY A 3 -6.54 6.81 7.93
N ARG A 4 -6.37 6.42 9.19
CA ARG A 4 -6.55 7.32 10.33
C ARG A 4 -5.24 8.04 10.62
N ASP A 5 -5.33 9.23 11.17
CA ASP A 5 -4.16 9.99 11.61
C ASP A 5 -3.77 9.62 13.05
N GLU A 6 -3.61 8.32 13.32
CA GLU A 6 -3.32 7.82 14.68
C GLU A 6 -1.95 8.29 15.18
N ASP A 7 -0.95 8.34 14.29
CA ASP A 7 0.41 8.81 14.58
C ASP A 7 0.62 10.31 14.31
N GLN A 8 -0.45 11.07 14.04
CA GLN A 8 -0.39 12.51 13.75
C GLN A 8 0.55 12.89 12.59
N GLN A 9 0.67 12.02 11.58
CA GLN A 9 1.55 12.18 10.43
C GLN A 9 0.90 12.93 9.27
N LEU A 10 -0.42 13.16 9.30
CA LEU A 10 -1.16 13.74 8.17
C LEU A 10 -0.60 15.09 7.73
N THR A 11 -0.21 15.95 8.67
CA THR A 11 0.39 17.26 8.38
C THR A 11 1.72 17.12 7.64
N LEU A 12 2.57 16.19 8.07
CA LEU A 12 3.85 15.90 7.42
C LEU A 12 3.63 15.39 6.00
N ILE A 13 2.73 14.42 5.81
CA ILE A 13 2.42 13.86 4.51
C ILE A 13 1.92 14.95 3.56
N LYS A 14 0.98 15.79 4.01
CA LYS A 14 0.46 16.94 3.23
C LYS A 14 1.57 17.90 2.80
N SER A 15 2.55 18.15 3.67
CA SER A 15 3.72 18.97 3.35
C SER A 15 4.59 18.32 2.26
N LEU A 16 4.89 17.02 2.40
CA LEU A 16 5.71 16.26 1.44
C LEU A 16 5.09 16.18 0.04
N ILE A 17 3.76 16.09 -0.04
CA ILE A 17 3.05 15.98 -1.33
C ILE A 17 2.55 17.32 -1.87
N SER A 18 2.95 18.45 -1.29
CA SER A 18 2.48 19.80 -1.66
C SER A 18 2.71 20.20 -3.13
N LYS A 19 3.52 19.46 -3.89
CA LYS A 19 3.72 19.69 -5.33
C LYS A 19 2.99 18.66 -6.21
N LEU A 20 2.25 17.75 -5.60
CA LEU A 20 1.61 16.59 -6.24
C LEU A 20 0.07 16.62 -6.12
N HIS A 21 -0.51 17.79 -5.82
CA HIS A 21 -1.93 17.94 -5.48
C HIS A 21 -2.91 17.27 -6.46
N ASP A 22 -2.63 17.31 -7.76
CA ASP A 22 -3.51 16.71 -8.77
C ASP A 22 -3.29 15.20 -8.97
N LYS A 23 -2.19 14.67 -8.41
CA LYS A 23 -1.77 13.27 -8.57
C LYS A 23 -2.05 12.44 -7.31
N VAL A 24 -2.07 13.07 -6.13
CA VAL A 24 -2.23 12.38 -4.84
C VAL A 24 -3.44 12.94 -4.11
N LYS A 25 -4.41 12.07 -3.84
CA LYS A 25 -5.57 12.37 -2.99
C LYS A 25 -5.42 11.63 -1.65
N ILE A 26 -5.43 12.38 -0.56
CA ILE A 26 -5.61 11.84 0.79
C ILE A 26 -7.10 11.85 1.09
N LEU A 27 -7.65 10.68 1.37
CA LEU A 27 -9.06 10.45 1.64
C LEU A 27 -9.24 10.12 3.12
N ASP A 28 -10.43 10.41 3.65
CA ASP A 28 -10.78 10.07 5.03
C ASP A 28 -10.77 8.56 5.24
N TYR A 29 -10.68 8.13 6.50
CA TYR A 29 -10.76 6.72 6.86
C TYR A 29 -12.03 6.06 6.30
N THR A 30 -11.85 4.92 5.62
CA THR A 30 -12.96 4.10 5.11
C THR A 30 -13.24 2.91 6.03
N LYS A 31 -14.51 2.55 6.16
CA LYS A 31 -14.96 1.29 6.78
C LYS A 31 -15.14 0.17 5.76
N ASN A 32 -14.94 0.45 4.47
CA ASN A 32 -15.16 -0.49 3.36
C ASN A 32 -13.90 -0.65 2.49
N PRO A 33 -12.75 -1.05 3.06
CA PRO A 33 -11.48 -1.13 2.33
C PRO A 33 -11.54 -2.06 1.12
N LEU A 34 -12.33 -3.15 1.18
CA LEU A 34 -12.50 -4.09 0.07
C LEU A 34 -13.08 -3.41 -1.18
N THR A 35 -14.01 -2.47 -1.01
CA THR A 35 -14.58 -1.70 -2.14
C THR A 35 -13.51 -0.80 -2.76
N GLU A 36 -12.66 -0.18 -1.94
CA GLU A 36 -11.57 0.65 -2.43
C GLU A 36 -10.53 -0.17 -3.19
N PHE A 37 -10.17 -1.36 -2.69
CA PHE A 37 -9.28 -2.27 -3.42
C PHE A 37 -9.89 -2.70 -4.75
N LYS A 38 -11.16 -3.10 -4.78
CA LYS A 38 -11.86 -3.55 -6.00
C LYS A 38 -11.83 -2.52 -7.14
N THR A 39 -11.80 -1.23 -6.79
CA THR A 39 -11.80 -0.12 -7.77
C THR A 39 -10.39 0.42 -8.05
N SER A 40 -9.40 -0.03 -7.29
CA SER A 40 -8.00 0.35 -7.46
C SER A 40 -7.30 -0.54 -8.48
N LYS A 41 -6.27 0.00 -9.14
CA LYS A 41 -5.47 -0.76 -10.11
C LYS A 41 -4.37 -1.61 -9.46
N ALA A 42 -3.87 -1.14 -8.33
CA ALA A 42 -2.87 -1.79 -7.51
C ALA A 42 -2.89 -1.15 -6.11
N SER A 43 -2.35 -1.87 -5.12
CA SER A 43 -2.07 -1.34 -3.78
C SER A 43 -0.56 -1.27 -3.54
N LEU A 44 -0.16 -0.37 -2.64
CA LEU A 44 1.23 -0.13 -2.30
C LEU A 44 1.42 -0.28 -0.78
N LEU A 45 2.33 -1.16 -0.38
CA LEU A 45 2.72 -1.39 1.00
C LEU A 45 4.22 -1.09 1.18
N THR A 46 4.51 0.03 1.85
CA THR A 46 5.87 0.47 2.17
C THR A 46 6.14 0.45 3.67
N SER A 47 5.49 -0.46 4.39
CA SER A 47 5.72 -0.69 5.81
C SER A 47 7.14 -1.24 6.04
N LYS A 48 7.64 -1.07 7.27
CA LYS A 48 8.93 -1.64 7.71
C LYS A 48 8.79 -3.01 8.35
N TYR A 49 7.59 -3.33 8.82
CA TYR A 49 7.26 -4.59 9.48
C TYR A 49 5.84 -4.98 9.11
N GLU A 50 5.64 -6.26 8.81
CA GLU A 50 4.33 -6.86 8.58
C GLU A 50 4.17 -8.09 9.45
N GLY A 51 3.10 -8.10 10.25
CA GLY A 51 2.77 -9.25 11.08
C GLY A 51 2.22 -10.40 10.25
N PHE A 52 1.01 -10.21 9.72
CA PHE A 52 0.28 -11.24 8.95
C PHE A 52 -0.10 -10.79 7.53
N GLY A 53 0.16 -9.53 7.16
CA GLY A 53 -0.10 -9.06 5.80
C GLY A 53 -1.59 -9.04 5.40
N LEU A 54 -2.51 -8.85 6.35
CA LEU A 54 -3.97 -8.85 6.07
C LEU A 54 -4.35 -7.90 4.94
N THR A 55 -3.78 -6.69 4.93
CA THR A 55 -4.01 -5.69 3.87
C THR A 55 -3.60 -6.21 2.49
N ILE A 56 -2.52 -7.00 2.40
CA ILE A 56 -2.06 -7.63 1.14
C ILE A 56 -3.08 -8.65 0.68
N ILE A 57 -3.55 -9.51 1.58
CA ILE A 57 -4.56 -10.54 1.31
C ILE A 57 -5.86 -9.89 0.82
N GLU A 58 -6.36 -8.89 1.55
CA GLU A 58 -7.58 -8.14 1.20
C GLU A 58 -7.48 -7.48 -0.17
N SER A 59 -6.31 -6.90 -0.49
CA SER A 59 -6.05 -6.31 -1.80
C SER A 59 -6.14 -7.36 -2.92
N ILE A 60 -5.39 -8.46 -2.78
CA ILE A 60 -5.31 -9.52 -3.80
C ILE A 60 -6.66 -10.21 -4.00
N GLU A 61 -7.39 -10.49 -2.91
CA GLU A 61 -8.72 -11.11 -2.95
C GLU A 61 -9.72 -10.26 -3.76
N MET A 62 -9.58 -8.94 -3.72
CA MET A 62 -10.40 -8.01 -4.49
C MET A 62 -9.91 -7.79 -5.93
N GLY A 63 -8.94 -8.56 -6.39
CA GLY A 63 -8.35 -8.45 -7.73
C GLY A 63 -7.44 -7.22 -7.89
N CYS A 64 -6.93 -6.68 -6.79
CA CYS A 64 -6.03 -5.53 -6.76
C CYS A 64 -4.61 -6.02 -6.44
N PRO A 65 -3.70 -6.10 -7.43
CA PRO A 65 -2.34 -6.56 -7.21
C PRO A 65 -1.61 -5.71 -6.16
N ALA A 66 -0.83 -6.36 -5.30
CA ALA A 66 -0.08 -5.68 -4.25
C ALA A 66 1.39 -5.48 -4.61
N LEU A 67 1.90 -4.26 -4.47
CA LEU A 67 3.32 -3.96 -4.51
C LEU A 67 3.79 -3.79 -3.07
N SER A 68 4.73 -4.62 -2.63
CA SER A 68 5.24 -4.58 -1.27
C SER A 68 6.76 -4.68 -1.26
N TYR A 69 7.40 -4.05 -0.29
CA TYR A 69 8.76 -4.45 0.05
C TYR A 69 8.82 -5.92 0.49
N ASN A 70 9.91 -6.59 0.13
CA ASN A 70 10.25 -7.94 0.54
C ASN A 70 10.88 -7.92 1.94
N ILE A 71 10.06 -7.52 2.92
CA ILE A 71 10.43 -7.49 4.32
C ILE A 71 9.91 -8.75 5.03
N PRO A 72 10.61 -9.25 6.06
CA PRO A 72 10.05 -10.28 6.91
C PRO A 72 8.75 -9.83 7.59
N TYR A 73 7.76 -10.70 7.79
CA TYR A 73 7.73 -12.14 7.46
C TYR A 73 6.76 -12.48 6.33
N SER A 74 5.69 -11.71 6.17
CA SER A 74 4.49 -12.14 5.48
C SER A 74 4.40 -11.81 3.97
N PRO A 75 4.92 -10.67 3.45
CA PRO A 75 4.75 -10.33 2.03
C PRO A 75 5.18 -11.41 1.05
N SER A 76 6.32 -12.07 1.30
CA SER A 76 6.86 -13.10 0.42
C SER A 76 6.12 -14.44 0.47
N GLU A 77 5.30 -14.67 1.49
CA GLU A 77 4.43 -15.84 1.59
C GLU A 77 3.09 -15.64 0.83
N ILE A 78 2.67 -14.39 0.65
CA ILE A 78 1.38 -14.03 0.04
C ILE A 78 1.55 -13.64 -1.44
N ILE A 79 2.57 -12.85 -1.74
CA ILE A 79 2.79 -12.29 -3.08
C ILE A 79 3.60 -13.26 -3.93
N LYS A 80 2.99 -13.69 -5.03
CA LYS A 80 3.64 -14.39 -6.13
C LYS A 80 4.02 -13.37 -7.19
N ASN A 81 5.32 -13.08 -7.25
CA ASN A 81 5.86 -12.01 -8.09
C ASN A 81 5.47 -12.19 -9.57
N GLY A 82 4.82 -11.16 -10.15
CA GLY A 82 4.32 -11.16 -11.52
C GLY A 82 2.98 -11.86 -11.75
N GLU A 83 2.40 -12.51 -10.73
CA GLU A 83 1.08 -13.16 -10.80
C GLU A 83 0.01 -12.31 -10.10
N ASN A 84 0.21 -12.01 -8.82
CA ASN A 84 -0.75 -11.29 -7.98
C ASN A 84 -0.18 -10.00 -7.35
N GLY A 85 1.04 -9.63 -7.72
CA GLY A 85 1.75 -8.49 -7.15
C GLY A 85 3.24 -8.51 -7.46
N TYR A 86 3.98 -7.61 -6.82
CA TYR A 86 5.43 -7.52 -6.93
C TYR A 86 6.09 -7.37 -5.56
N LEU A 87 7.16 -8.15 -5.37
CA LEU A 87 8.05 -8.05 -4.22
C LEU A 87 9.27 -7.22 -4.60
N ILE A 88 9.47 -6.14 -3.88
CA ILE A 88 10.51 -5.16 -4.17
C ILE A 88 11.56 -5.19 -3.06
N GLU A 89 12.84 -5.08 -3.42
CA GLU A 89 13.90 -4.98 -2.42
C GLU A 89 13.63 -3.80 -1.48
N GLU A 90 13.86 -4.01 -0.17
CA GLU A 90 13.62 -2.98 0.83
C GLU A 90 14.40 -1.69 0.49
N ASN A 91 13.71 -0.55 0.52
CA ASN A 91 14.26 0.77 0.19
C ASN A 91 14.68 0.98 -1.28
N ASN A 92 14.37 0.05 -2.18
CA ASN A 92 14.60 0.23 -3.61
C ASN A 92 13.43 1.00 -4.26
N ILE A 93 13.43 2.32 -4.09
CA ILE A 93 12.35 3.22 -4.52
C ILE A 93 12.17 3.22 -6.04
N ASP A 94 13.25 3.13 -6.79
CA ASP A 94 13.20 3.15 -8.26
C ASP A 94 12.42 1.95 -8.82
N SER A 95 12.44 0.83 -8.09
CA SER A 95 11.69 -0.38 -8.44
C SER A 95 10.19 -0.32 -8.09
N LEU A 96 9.71 0.76 -7.45
CA LEU A 96 8.28 1.00 -7.16
C LEU A 96 7.55 1.78 -8.29
N SER A 97 8.15 1.87 -9.49
CA SER A 97 7.65 2.67 -10.63
C SER A 97 6.97 1.87 -11.74
#